data_AF-A0A8B6LYQ0-F1
#
_entry.id   AF-A0A8B6LYQ0-F1
#
_cell.length_a   1.000
_cell.length_b   1.000
_cell.length_c   1.000
_cell.angle_alpha   90.00
_cell.angle_beta   90.00
_cell.angle_gamma   90.00
#
_symmetry.space_group_name_H-M   'P 1'
#
loop_
_entity.id
_entity.type
_entity.pdbx_description
1 polymer ?
#
loop_
_entity_poly.entity_id
_entity_poly.type
_entity_poly.pdbx_seq_one_letter_code
_entity_poly.pdbx_strand_id
1 'polypeptide(L)'
;MCDRLPVHFTVTQHAKDAEPRWINQLREKKMKPEMKPSMHLRTVSFLDVCSIRPVSLAAMLCLALASASAVADSDHDATLLVSSSRYAGNVATVIPGVTVTGGVTAAYDGSLPNVFLNEIADPSFGITSGISLEAFDIDDPSREGRAPFRAPRLVGVLDISAAAKALGTPMSTSFPSKSELALHVSTDGRFVSFMGYGSPINQLDVSNSNTPGVLDASNPVTSTVPRAIADVSLDDGALAITYVNAYSGNNGRGTVLANGTHYMVGNAGNSGKNVSNSVLDELSANTGVQALDKKSASSTGGVYATSVVGQPSCSSCAGTGKGYQFGFSISQLGLPADKTGKDDNFRGLTVFNGTLYVTKGSGSNGVNTVYQVGPAQALAGGHALVAQNALISILPGFNTTLAKTAVGGPNPFGIWFANPTTLYVADEGDGVIADAATSSFAGLQKWTFDGTQWKLAYVLKNGLNLGVNYTVTGGLNADGSVNPRGNRNTYTTATDGLRNITGRVNADGTVTLYAVTSTVSSGTGDQGADPNKLVRITDKLAYTSAGQALDERFAELRTAEYGQVLRGVAVASLRAEKWRGHLGEGRDAGEDRSRD
;
A
#
# COMPACT_ATOMS: atom_id res chain seq x y z
N MET A 1 69.45 27.19 9.13
CA MET A 1 69.91 28.59 8.98
C MET A 1 68.70 29.51 9.04
N CYS A 2 68.95 30.79 9.35
CA CYS A 2 68.06 31.96 9.34
C CYS A 2 67.03 32.00 8.17
N ASP A 3 65.87 32.68 8.27
CA ASP A 3 65.27 33.39 9.42
C ASP A 3 63.78 33.78 9.18
N ARG A 4 63.16 34.36 10.23
CA ARG A 4 62.07 35.38 10.27
C ARG A 4 60.71 35.00 10.88
N LEU A 5 60.14 36.02 11.54
CA LEU A 5 58.98 36.09 12.45
C LEU A 5 57.94 37.10 11.87
N PRO A 6 56.84 37.47 12.57
CA PRO A 6 55.69 36.67 13.02
C PRO A 6 54.34 37.39 12.73
N VAL A 7 53.20 36.95 13.32
CA VAL A 7 52.27 37.75 14.19
C VAL A 7 50.94 36.99 14.46
N HIS A 8 50.37 37.28 15.65
CA HIS A 8 49.16 36.78 16.35
C HIS A 8 47.78 36.98 15.62
N PHE A 9 46.59 36.58 16.12
CA PHE A 9 46.06 36.40 17.49
C PHE A 9 44.90 35.38 17.63
N THR A 10 44.75 34.80 18.84
CA THR A 10 43.54 34.11 19.35
C THR A 10 43.42 34.34 20.87
N VAL A 11 42.20 34.38 21.45
CA VAL A 11 41.96 34.53 22.91
C VAL A 11 40.72 33.71 23.33
N THR A 12 40.72 33.15 24.55
CA THR A 12 39.64 32.31 25.10
C THR A 12 39.42 32.54 26.60
N GLN A 13 38.15 32.55 27.04
CA GLN A 13 37.63 32.32 28.42
C GLN A 13 38.13 33.12 29.64
N HIS A 14 37.18 33.45 30.53
CA HIS A 14 37.30 33.23 31.99
C HIS A 14 35.92 33.17 32.67
N ALA A 15 35.87 32.67 33.90
CA ALA A 15 34.67 32.53 34.75
C ALA A 15 35.02 32.84 36.23
N LYS A 16 34.02 33.00 37.12
CA LYS A 16 34.19 32.96 38.60
C LYS A 16 32.86 32.95 39.38
N ASP A 17 32.86 32.25 40.51
CA ASP A 17 31.77 32.13 41.51
C ASP A 17 32.16 32.78 42.87
N ALA A 18 31.17 33.04 43.76
CA ALA A 18 31.25 32.89 45.24
C ALA A 18 29.97 33.35 45.99
N GLU A 19 29.65 32.73 47.14
CA GLU A 19 28.61 33.16 48.12
C GLU A 19 29.12 34.20 49.16
N PRO A 20 28.28 34.70 50.12
CA PRO A 20 28.16 34.00 51.43
C PRO A 20 26.82 34.14 52.25
N ARG A 21 26.30 32.98 52.70
CA ARG A 21 25.75 32.59 54.05
C ARG A 21 25.07 33.55 55.09
N TRP A 22 23.84 33.14 55.49
CA TRP A 22 23.29 32.89 56.87
C TRP A 22 22.52 33.96 57.74
N ILE A 23 21.46 33.46 58.45
CA ILE A 23 20.85 33.84 59.78
C ILE A 23 19.58 34.75 59.94
N ASN A 24 18.48 34.10 60.40
CA ASN A 24 17.42 34.43 61.40
C ASN A 24 16.40 35.64 61.39
N GLN A 25 15.11 35.23 61.49
CA GLN A 25 14.07 35.59 62.51
C GLN A 25 13.15 36.84 62.47
N LEU A 26 11.83 36.53 62.38
CA LEU A 26 10.70 36.88 63.29
C LEU A 26 9.83 38.18 63.19
N ARG A 27 8.51 37.92 63.35
CA ARG A 27 7.41 38.72 63.98
C ARG A 27 6.80 39.94 63.23
N GLU A 28 5.50 39.90 62.87
CA GLU A 28 4.27 40.37 63.59
C GLU A 28 3.79 41.77 63.11
N LYS A 29 2.52 42.23 63.17
CA LYS A 29 1.20 41.71 63.65
C LYS A 29 0.03 42.55 63.08
N LYS A 30 -1.23 42.12 63.36
CA LYS A 30 -2.53 42.89 63.31
C LYS A 30 -3.08 43.24 61.90
N MET A 31 -4.40 43.36 61.64
CA MET A 31 -5.63 43.08 62.44
C MET A 31 -6.87 42.79 61.54
N LYS A 32 -7.88 42.07 62.08
CA LYS A 32 -9.31 41.98 61.62
C LYS A 32 -10.23 42.40 62.78
N PRO A 33 -11.50 42.84 62.56
CA PRO A 33 -12.72 41.99 62.70
C PRO A 33 -13.94 42.43 61.83
N GLU A 34 -15.09 41.75 61.73
CA GLU A 34 -15.38 40.29 61.67
C GLU A 34 -16.15 39.94 60.35
N MET A 35 -17.48 39.99 60.15
CA MET A 35 -18.65 39.86 61.06
C MET A 35 -19.87 39.11 60.41
N LYS A 36 -19.61 37.87 59.99
CA LYS A 36 -20.54 36.70 59.98
C LYS A 36 -21.73 36.56 58.98
N PRO A 37 -22.27 35.32 58.83
CA PRO A 37 -23.13 34.91 57.69
C PRO A 37 -24.43 34.18 58.12
N SER A 38 -25.04 33.41 57.21
CA SER A 38 -25.94 32.30 57.58
C SER A 38 -25.85 31.09 56.63
N MET A 39 -25.68 29.90 57.22
CA MET A 39 -26.16 28.54 56.84
C MET A 39 -26.06 28.04 55.37
N HIS A 40 -25.69 26.78 55.07
CA HIS A 40 -25.37 25.61 55.89
C HIS A 40 -24.37 24.70 55.15
N LEU A 41 -23.52 23.97 55.88
CA LEU A 41 -22.84 22.77 55.40
C LEU A 41 -22.80 21.73 56.55
N ARG A 42 -22.92 20.43 56.23
CA ARG A 42 -22.63 19.34 57.17
C ARG A 42 -21.54 18.45 56.58
N THR A 43 -20.49 18.23 57.37
CA THR A 43 -19.36 17.35 57.04
C THR A 43 -19.64 15.92 57.50
N VAL A 44 -19.21 14.94 56.72
CA VAL A 44 -18.90 13.57 57.18
C VAL A 44 -17.54 13.19 56.61
N SER A 45 -16.78 12.38 57.34
CA SER A 45 -15.32 12.23 57.20
C SER A 45 -14.85 11.16 56.20
N PHE A 46 -13.56 11.23 55.87
CA PHE A 46 -12.80 10.25 55.06
C PHE A 46 -12.82 8.84 55.64
N LEU A 47 -12.74 7.84 54.75
CA LEU A 47 -12.18 6.51 55.02
C LEU A 47 -11.39 6.00 53.80
N ASP A 48 -10.21 5.46 54.09
CA ASP A 48 -9.29 4.58 53.35
C ASP A 48 -9.25 4.52 51.80
N VAL A 49 -8.03 4.75 51.28
CA VAL A 49 -7.65 4.50 49.88
C VAL A 49 -7.30 3.02 49.70
N CYS A 50 -8.13 2.27 48.97
CA CYS A 50 -7.79 0.93 48.50
C CYS A 50 -7.17 0.98 47.09
N SER A 51 -6.15 0.16 46.82
CA SER A 51 -5.43 0.18 45.54
C SER A 51 -6.20 -0.54 44.43
N ILE A 52 -6.67 0.21 43.44
CA ILE A 52 -7.28 -0.34 42.23
C ILE A 52 -6.17 -0.82 41.30
N ARG A 53 -6.05 -2.15 41.15
CA ARG A 53 -5.23 -2.78 40.10
C ARG A 53 -5.86 -2.54 38.72
N PRO A 54 -5.07 -2.46 37.62
CA PRO A 54 -5.64 -2.42 36.29
C PRO A 54 -6.40 -3.72 36.01
N VAL A 55 -7.71 -3.61 35.76
CA VAL A 55 -8.54 -4.73 35.31
C VAL A 55 -8.36 -4.87 33.81
N SER A 56 -7.91 -6.04 33.35
CA SER A 56 -7.78 -6.36 31.93
C SER A 56 -9.14 -6.25 31.24
N LEU A 57 -9.31 -5.25 30.38
CA LEU A 57 -10.55 -5.03 29.63
C LEU A 57 -10.65 -6.01 28.45
N ALA A 58 -10.98 -7.26 28.75
CA ALA A 58 -11.28 -8.28 27.75
C ALA A 58 -12.58 -7.92 27.01
N ALA A 59 -12.44 -7.36 25.80
CA ALA A 59 -13.58 -6.99 24.97
C ALA A 59 -14.35 -8.25 24.51
N MET A 60 -15.63 -8.35 24.89
CA MET A 60 -16.50 -9.45 24.45
C MET A 60 -16.87 -9.28 22.98
N LEU A 61 -16.25 -10.08 22.11
CA LEU A 61 -16.49 -10.09 20.67
C LEU A 61 -17.79 -10.84 20.33
N CYS A 62 -18.94 -10.14 20.41
CA CYS A 62 -20.22 -10.69 19.97
C CYS A 62 -20.30 -10.70 18.44
N LEU A 63 -19.92 -11.81 17.79
CA LEU A 63 -20.16 -12.00 16.35
C LEU A 63 -21.66 -12.12 16.07
N ALA A 64 -22.28 -11.01 15.65
CA ALA A 64 -23.54 -11.08 14.90
C ALA A 64 -23.23 -11.61 13.50
N LEU A 65 -23.61 -12.87 13.23
CA LEU A 65 -23.43 -13.56 11.94
C LEU A 65 -24.39 -13.02 10.86
N ALA A 66 -24.14 -11.79 10.41
CA ALA A 66 -24.65 -11.27 9.16
C ALA A 66 -23.60 -11.52 8.06
N SER A 67 -23.81 -12.58 7.27
CA SER A 67 -22.90 -12.97 6.18
C SER A 67 -23.02 -12.05 4.97
N ALA A 68 -22.59 -10.79 5.13
CA ALA A 68 -22.32 -9.87 4.03
C ALA A 68 -21.03 -10.28 3.28
N SER A 69 -21.05 -11.47 2.69
CA SER A 69 -20.22 -11.73 1.52
C SER A 69 -20.55 -10.69 0.45
N ALA A 70 -19.55 -10.22 -0.29
CA ALA A 70 -19.85 -9.50 -1.53
C ALA A 70 -20.68 -10.44 -2.42
N VAL A 71 -21.94 -10.10 -2.66
CA VAL A 71 -22.81 -10.89 -3.52
C VAL A 71 -22.26 -10.75 -4.94
N ALA A 72 -21.60 -11.80 -5.41
CA ALA A 72 -21.39 -11.97 -6.83
C ALA A 72 -22.76 -11.99 -7.49
N ASP A 73 -23.00 -11.01 -8.37
CA ASP A 73 -24.29 -10.79 -9.01
C ASP A 73 -24.64 -12.04 -9.83
N SER A 74 -25.64 -12.80 -9.42
CA SER A 74 -25.83 -14.21 -9.86
C SER A 74 -26.00 -14.36 -11.37
N ASP A 75 -26.46 -13.28 -11.99
CA ASP A 75 -26.86 -13.19 -13.39
C ASP A 75 -25.68 -12.70 -14.28
N HIS A 76 -24.49 -12.49 -13.70
CA HIS A 76 -23.31 -11.98 -14.41
C HIS A 76 -22.05 -12.81 -14.16
N ASP A 77 -21.36 -13.16 -15.25
CA ASP A 77 -20.13 -13.96 -15.21
C ASP A 77 -19.00 -13.22 -14.48
N ALA A 78 -18.33 -13.92 -13.57
CA ALA A 78 -17.17 -13.41 -12.87
C ALA A 78 -16.06 -13.06 -13.87
N THR A 79 -15.55 -11.83 -13.78
CA THR A 79 -14.45 -11.31 -14.59
C THR A 79 -13.23 -11.10 -13.69
N LEU A 80 -12.04 -11.47 -14.17
CA LEU A 80 -10.78 -11.10 -13.53
C LEU A 80 -10.27 -9.80 -14.16
N LEU A 81 -10.24 -8.73 -13.38
CA LEU A 81 -9.58 -7.48 -13.74
C LEU A 81 -8.11 -7.54 -13.32
N VAL A 82 -7.22 -7.02 -14.17
CA VAL A 82 -5.77 -6.96 -13.94
C VAL A 82 -5.29 -5.55 -14.28
N SER A 83 -4.62 -4.88 -13.35
CA SER A 83 -3.92 -3.63 -13.64
C SER A 83 -2.48 -3.93 -14.06
N SER A 84 -2.02 -3.25 -15.10
CA SER A 84 -0.63 -3.31 -15.55
C SER A 84 -0.10 -1.92 -15.87
N SER A 85 1.23 -1.82 -15.92
CA SER A 85 1.94 -0.68 -16.47
C SER A 85 2.88 -1.10 -17.58
N ARG A 86 3.12 -0.22 -18.55
CA ARG A 86 4.11 -0.42 -19.60
C ARG A 86 5.11 0.73 -19.67
N TYR A 87 6.39 0.38 -19.78
CA TYR A 87 7.50 1.32 -19.94
C TYR A 87 7.32 2.14 -21.23
N ALA A 88 7.63 3.43 -21.15
CA ALA A 88 7.35 4.40 -22.23
C ALA A 88 8.54 5.31 -22.55
N GLY A 89 9.70 5.06 -21.93
CA GLY A 89 10.94 5.77 -22.23
C GLY A 89 11.71 5.13 -23.40
N ASN A 90 12.75 5.83 -23.81
CA ASN A 90 13.73 5.39 -24.80
C ASN A 90 15.09 6.06 -24.52
N VAL A 91 16.12 5.74 -25.31
CA VAL A 91 17.51 6.25 -25.14
C VAL A 91 17.64 7.77 -24.95
N ALA A 92 16.68 8.58 -25.41
CA ALA A 92 16.70 10.05 -25.26
C ALA A 92 15.96 10.57 -24.00
N THR A 93 15.31 9.69 -23.24
CA THR A 93 14.54 10.05 -22.03
C THR A 93 15.44 10.38 -20.83
N VAL A 94 16.57 9.68 -20.72
CA VAL A 94 17.65 10.00 -19.77
C VAL A 94 18.94 10.03 -20.58
N ILE A 95 19.77 11.06 -20.38
CA ILE A 95 21.02 11.26 -21.12
C ILE A 95 22.19 11.10 -20.12
N PRO A 96 23.11 10.14 -20.32
CA PRO A 96 24.26 9.95 -19.45
C PRO A 96 25.10 11.23 -19.32
N GLY A 97 25.57 11.52 -18.10
CA GLY A 97 26.32 12.73 -17.79
C GLY A 97 25.48 13.99 -17.54
N VAL A 98 24.14 13.92 -17.70
CA VAL A 98 23.23 15.01 -17.34
C VAL A 98 22.71 14.82 -15.91
N THR A 99 22.65 15.90 -15.14
CA THR A 99 22.00 15.92 -13.82
C THR A 99 20.49 15.85 -13.96
N VAL A 100 19.89 14.81 -13.39
CA VAL A 100 18.44 14.58 -13.37
C VAL A 100 17.80 15.21 -12.13
N THR A 101 16.51 14.92 -11.90
CA THR A 101 15.83 15.29 -10.64
C THR A 101 16.48 14.53 -9.46
N GLY A 102 16.26 14.98 -8.22
CA GLY A 102 17.07 14.57 -7.06
C GLY A 102 18.49 15.17 -7.00
N GLY A 103 18.98 15.76 -8.10
CA GLY A 103 20.30 16.42 -8.17
C GLY A 103 21.47 15.48 -8.44
N VAL A 104 21.19 14.23 -8.83
CA VAL A 104 22.19 13.21 -9.18
C VAL A 104 22.47 13.22 -10.68
N THR A 105 23.71 12.95 -11.09
CA THR A 105 24.07 12.80 -12.51
C THR A 105 23.81 11.39 -12.98
N ALA A 106 22.97 11.23 -14.02
CA ALA A 106 22.64 9.93 -14.58
C ALA A 106 23.86 9.26 -15.20
N ALA A 107 24.05 7.97 -14.90
CA ALA A 107 25.13 7.15 -15.45
C ALA A 107 24.66 6.32 -16.67
N TYR A 108 23.35 6.06 -16.76
CA TYR A 108 22.75 5.20 -17.79
C TYR A 108 21.63 5.93 -18.54
N ASP A 109 21.45 5.59 -19.81
CA ASP A 109 20.45 6.20 -20.67
C ASP A 109 19.02 5.68 -20.42
N GLY A 110 18.04 6.23 -21.12
CA GLY A 110 16.64 5.81 -21.01
C GLY A 110 16.27 4.48 -21.70
N SER A 111 17.22 3.62 -22.06
CA SER A 111 16.91 2.28 -22.58
C SER A 111 16.56 1.29 -21.47
N LEU A 112 15.61 0.40 -21.74
CA LEU A 112 15.32 -0.73 -20.87
C LEU A 112 16.38 -1.84 -21.09
N PRO A 113 16.91 -2.51 -20.04
CA PRO A 113 16.70 -2.26 -18.61
C PRO A 113 17.61 -1.16 -18.02
N ASN A 114 18.64 -0.73 -18.75
CA ASN A 114 19.76 0.11 -18.30
C ASN A 114 19.34 1.34 -17.48
N VAL A 115 18.22 1.97 -17.83
CA VAL A 115 17.64 3.13 -17.15
C VAL A 115 17.50 2.93 -15.64
N PHE A 116 17.23 1.72 -15.16
CA PHE A 116 17.03 1.41 -13.74
C PHE A 116 18.33 1.18 -12.97
N LEU A 117 19.47 1.06 -13.65
CA LEU A 117 20.79 1.08 -13.01
C LEU A 117 21.13 2.46 -12.42
N ASN A 118 20.36 3.51 -12.74
CA ASN A 118 20.46 4.81 -12.09
C ASN A 118 19.98 4.79 -10.61
N GLU A 119 19.18 3.80 -10.17
CA GLU A 119 18.77 3.64 -8.75
C GLU A 119 19.98 3.57 -7.80
N ILE A 120 21.09 3.00 -8.27
CA ILE A 120 22.34 2.83 -7.53
C ILE A 120 22.94 4.19 -7.11
N ALA A 121 22.70 5.24 -7.92
CA ALA A 121 23.17 6.60 -7.67
C ALA A 121 22.09 7.49 -7.05
N ASP A 122 20.82 7.32 -7.42
CA ASP A 122 19.66 7.95 -6.79
C ASP A 122 18.61 6.92 -6.36
N PRO A 123 18.52 6.58 -5.06
CA PRO A 123 17.45 5.74 -4.51
C PRO A 123 16.04 6.35 -4.59
N SER A 124 15.90 7.58 -5.11
CA SER A 124 14.62 8.22 -5.43
C SER A 124 14.17 7.98 -6.88
N PHE A 125 15.06 7.42 -7.72
CA PHE A 125 14.91 7.37 -9.17
C PHE A 125 13.61 6.69 -9.59
N GLY A 126 12.79 7.43 -10.32
CA GLY A 126 11.49 6.97 -10.79
C GLY A 126 11.22 7.44 -12.21
N ILE A 127 10.32 6.75 -12.90
CA ILE A 127 9.87 7.17 -14.24
C ILE A 127 8.42 6.77 -14.44
N THR A 128 7.59 7.74 -14.82
CA THR A 128 6.15 7.49 -15.02
C THR A 128 5.86 6.74 -16.31
N SER A 129 4.83 5.90 -16.24
CA SER A 129 4.50 4.85 -17.19
C SER A 129 2.99 4.72 -17.36
N GLY A 130 2.56 4.23 -18.53
CA GLY A 130 1.14 4.18 -18.91
C GLY A 130 0.41 3.05 -18.21
N ILE A 131 -0.74 3.37 -17.60
CA ILE A 131 -1.59 2.43 -16.86
C ILE A 131 -2.61 1.80 -17.83
N SER A 132 -2.75 0.47 -17.79
CA SER A 132 -3.83 -0.25 -18.46
C SER A 132 -4.60 -1.12 -17.47
N LEU A 133 -5.93 -1.15 -17.61
CA LEU A 133 -6.83 -2.06 -16.90
C LEU A 133 -7.37 -3.08 -17.89
N GLU A 134 -6.91 -4.33 -17.76
CA GLU A 134 -7.27 -5.46 -18.61
C GLU A 134 -8.37 -6.29 -17.93
N ALA A 135 -9.31 -6.81 -18.71
CA ALA A 135 -10.42 -7.64 -18.23
C ALA A 135 -10.37 -9.03 -18.89
N PHE A 136 -10.46 -10.10 -18.10
CA PHE A 136 -10.40 -11.48 -18.55
C PHE A 136 -11.65 -12.27 -18.16
N ASP A 137 -12.18 -13.07 -19.09
CA ASP A 137 -13.13 -14.11 -18.71
C ASP A 137 -12.42 -15.16 -17.85
N ILE A 138 -13.08 -15.60 -16.77
CA ILE A 138 -12.64 -16.70 -15.93
C ILE A 138 -13.79 -17.69 -15.77
N ASP A 139 -13.48 -18.98 -15.90
CA ASP A 139 -14.47 -20.06 -15.74
C ASP A 139 -15.20 -19.92 -14.38
N ASP A 140 -16.49 -20.24 -14.35
CA ASP A 140 -17.23 -20.42 -13.10
C ASP A 140 -17.28 -21.91 -12.73
N PRO A 141 -16.43 -22.40 -11.80
CA PRO A 141 -16.39 -23.80 -11.39
C PRO A 141 -17.62 -24.21 -10.59
N SER A 142 -18.52 -23.28 -10.24
CA SER A 142 -19.82 -23.63 -9.65
C SER A 142 -20.83 -24.12 -10.70
N ARG A 143 -20.60 -23.86 -12.00
CA ARG A 143 -21.58 -24.11 -13.06
C ARG A 143 -21.43 -25.44 -13.81
N GLU A 144 -20.27 -26.10 -13.82
CA GLU A 144 -20.16 -27.43 -14.43
C GLU A 144 -19.03 -28.33 -13.89
N GLY A 145 -19.27 -29.65 -13.90
CA GLY A 145 -18.45 -30.64 -13.19
C GLY A 145 -17.16 -31.03 -13.89
N ARG A 146 -16.02 -30.69 -13.29
CA ARG A 146 -14.66 -31.16 -13.69
C ARG A 146 -14.25 -30.87 -15.15
N ALA A 147 -14.78 -29.80 -15.75
CA ALA A 147 -14.20 -29.27 -16.99
C ALA A 147 -12.70 -28.95 -16.75
N PRO A 148 -11.79 -29.28 -17.70
CA PRO A 148 -10.39 -28.89 -17.57
C PRO A 148 -10.26 -27.37 -17.61
N PHE A 149 -9.39 -26.83 -16.77
CA PHE A 149 -9.16 -25.38 -16.64
C PHE A 149 -8.87 -24.72 -17.99
N ARG A 150 -9.67 -23.71 -18.36
CA ARG A 150 -9.45 -22.89 -19.56
C ARG A 150 -8.61 -21.68 -19.19
N ALA A 151 -7.59 -21.39 -19.99
CA ALA A 151 -6.78 -20.19 -19.81
C ALA A 151 -7.67 -18.92 -19.94
N PRO A 152 -7.50 -17.88 -19.10
CA PRO A 152 -8.37 -16.71 -19.13
C PRO A 152 -8.21 -15.98 -20.46
N ARG A 153 -9.31 -15.74 -21.18
CA ARG A 153 -9.27 -14.96 -22.43
C ARG A 153 -9.51 -13.50 -22.11
N LEU A 154 -8.66 -12.63 -22.67
CA LEU A 154 -8.86 -11.18 -22.63
C LEU A 154 -10.19 -10.82 -23.32
N VAL A 155 -11.08 -10.13 -22.60
CA VAL A 155 -12.39 -9.68 -23.09
C VAL A 155 -12.52 -8.16 -23.16
N GLY A 156 -11.58 -7.40 -22.59
CA GLY A 156 -11.58 -5.94 -22.65
C GLY A 156 -10.27 -5.32 -22.17
N VAL A 157 -9.96 -4.10 -22.63
CA VAL A 157 -8.83 -3.28 -22.15
C VAL A 157 -9.26 -1.82 -22.11
N LEU A 158 -8.97 -1.14 -20.99
CA LEU A 158 -9.06 0.30 -20.86
C LEU A 158 -7.67 0.89 -20.63
N ASP A 159 -7.18 1.71 -21.56
CA ASP A 159 -6.00 2.54 -21.33
C ASP A 159 -6.40 3.70 -20.41
N ILE A 160 -6.08 3.53 -19.13
CA ILE A 160 -6.41 4.48 -18.06
C ILE A 160 -5.66 5.78 -18.27
N SER A 161 -4.40 5.74 -18.72
CA SER A 161 -3.60 6.94 -18.91
C SER A 161 -4.07 7.77 -20.12
N ALA A 162 -4.48 7.13 -21.22
CA ALA A 162 -5.07 7.81 -22.37
C ALA A 162 -6.44 8.38 -22.04
N ALA A 163 -7.31 7.62 -21.37
CA ALA A 163 -8.63 8.09 -20.95
C ALA A 163 -8.52 9.26 -19.94
N ALA A 164 -7.66 9.13 -18.93
CA ALA A 164 -7.38 10.19 -17.95
C ALA A 164 -6.85 11.47 -18.63
N LYS A 165 -5.96 11.34 -19.62
CA LYS A 165 -5.48 12.47 -20.44
C LYS A 165 -6.60 13.11 -21.26
N ALA A 166 -7.51 12.32 -21.84
CA ALA A 166 -8.65 12.83 -22.60
C ALA A 166 -9.68 13.57 -21.72
N LEU A 167 -9.80 13.20 -20.44
CA LEU A 167 -10.59 13.91 -19.43
C LEU A 167 -9.92 15.21 -18.92
N GLY A 168 -8.71 15.52 -19.36
CA GLY A 168 -7.93 16.67 -18.85
C GLY A 168 -7.28 16.45 -17.49
N THR A 169 -7.40 15.25 -16.92
CA THR A 169 -6.89 14.85 -15.59
C THR A 169 -5.88 13.70 -15.74
N PRO A 170 -4.70 13.92 -16.34
CA PRO A 170 -3.73 12.86 -16.65
C PRO A 170 -3.34 12.04 -15.42
N MET A 171 -3.20 10.73 -15.61
CA MET A 171 -2.79 9.77 -14.58
C MET A 171 -1.73 8.82 -15.12
N SER A 172 -0.75 8.48 -14.30
CA SER A 172 0.30 7.50 -14.59
C SER A 172 0.77 6.79 -13.31
N THR A 173 1.55 5.72 -13.44
CA THR A 173 2.26 5.09 -12.31
C THR A 173 3.77 5.19 -12.50
N SER A 174 4.55 5.12 -11.42
CA SER A 174 6.00 4.90 -11.52
C SER A 174 6.28 3.44 -11.91
N PHE A 175 7.12 3.22 -12.93
CA PHE A 175 7.47 1.89 -13.44
C PHE A 175 8.38 1.07 -12.50
N PRO A 176 9.39 1.64 -11.81
CA PRO A 176 10.14 0.91 -10.79
C PRO A 176 9.31 0.64 -9.52
N SER A 177 8.36 1.53 -9.18
CA SER A 177 7.71 1.50 -7.88
C SER A 177 6.74 0.32 -7.69
N LYS A 178 6.90 -0.38 -6.55
CA LYS A 178 6.48 -1.79 -6.35
C LYS A 178 5.07 -1.99 -5.79
N SER A 179 4.33 -0.93 -5.46
CA SER A 179 3.15 -1.04 -4.57
C SER A 179 1.88 -0.31 -5.02
N GLU A 180 1.93 0.40 -6.13
CA GLU A 180 0.83 1.13 -6.77
C GLU A 180 -0.12 0.21 -7.53
N LEU A 181 -1.27 0.76 -7.97
CA LEU A 181 -2.26 0.09 -8.82
C LEU A 181 -2.88 -1.20 -8.24
N ALA A 182 -2.73 -1.47 -6.93
CA ALA A 182 -3.47 -2.54 -6.27
C ALA A 182 -4.99 -2.32 -6.47
N LEU A 183 -5.69 -3.34 -6.97
CA LEU A 183 -7.11 -3.23 -7.34
C LEU A 183 -7.99 -3.63 -6.15
N HIS A 184 -9.01 -2.81 -5.88
CA HIS A 184 -10.04 -3.14 -4.89
C HIS A 184 -11.43 -2.81 -5.46
N VAL A 185 -12.36 -3.76 -5.38
CA VAL A 185 -13.77 -3.53 -5.72
C VAL A 185 -14.45 -2.78 -4.57
N SER A 186 -15.32 -1.82 -4.89
CA SER A 186 -16.10 -1.07 -3.91
C SER A 186 -17.08 -1.95 -3.13
N THR A 187 -17.46 -1.54 -1.92
CA THR A 187 -18.32 -2.38 -1.05
C THR A 187 -19.76 -2.55 -1.57
N ASP A 188 -20.16 -1.79 -2.58
CA ASP A 188 -21.42 -1.92 -3.33
C ASP A 188 -21.28 -2.69 -4.65
N GLY A 189 -20.07 -3.14 -5.01
CA GLY A 189 -19.80 -3.89 -6.25
C GLY A 189 -19.89 -3.08 -7.54
N ARG A 190 -19.86 -1.74 -7.47
CA ARG A 190 -20.10 -0.85 -8.62
C ARG A 190 -18.86 -0.22 -9.23
N PHE A 191 -17.75 -0.16 -8.50
CA PHE A 191 -16.49 0.42 -8.97
C PHE A 191 -15.32 -0.52 -8.68
N VAL A 192 -14.28 -0.45 -9.50
CA VAL A 192 -12.92 -0.83 -9.09
C VAL A 192 -12.11 0.44 -8.87
N SER A 193 -11.43 0.52 -7.74
CA SER A 193 -10.64 1.68 -7.31
C SER A 193 -9.16 1.29 -7.17
N PHE A 194 -8.25 2.22 -7.51
CA PHE A 194 -6.79 2.05 -7.36
C PHE A 194 -6.04 3.39 -7.36
N MET A 195 -4.76 3.39 -6.94
CA MET A 195 -3.94 4.61 -6.80
C MET A 195 -2.75 4.70 -7.75
N GLY A 196 -2.42 5.92 -8.16
CA GLY A 196 -1.24 6.33 -8.92
C GLY A 196 -0.93 7.81 -8.73
N TYR A 197 -0.47 8.50 -9.77
CA TYR A 197 -0.01 9.89 -9.72
C TYR A 197 -0.72 10.78 -10.75
N GLY A 198 -1.02 12.02 -10.38
CA GLY A 198 -1.59 13.03 -11.27
C GLY A 198 -0.53 13.65 -12.17
N SER A 199 0.06 12.84 -13.04
CA SER A 199 1.21 13.19 -13.88
C SER A 199 1.09 12.60 -15.28
N PRO A 200 1.62 13.27 -16.32
CA PRO A 200 1.91 12.65 -17.61
C PRO A 200 2.81 11.41 -17.49
N ILE A 201 2.87 10.63 -18.56
CA ILE A 201 3.84 9.55 -18.75
C ILE A 201 5.24 10.15 -19.02
N ASN A 202 6.30 9.37 -18.79
CA ASN A 202 7.70 9.71 -19.08
C ASN A 202 8.26 10.91 -18.28
N GLN A 203 7.82 11.06 -17.03
CA GLN A 203 8.28 12.07 -16.07
C GLN A 203 9.13 11.41 -14.98
N LEU A 204 10.21 12.06 -14.56
CA LEU A 204 11.12 11.50 -13.55
C LEU A 204 10.63 11.72 -12.11
N ASP A 205 10.97 10.76 -11.26
CA ASP A 205 10.94 10.76 -9.78
C ASP A 205 9.59 11.08 -9.10
N VAL A 206 8.51 11.12 -9.89
CA VAL A 206 7.15 11.44 -9.45
C VAL A 206 6.69 10.60 -8.24
N SER A 207 7.13 9.35 -8.12
CA SER A 207 6.83 8.48 -6.95
C SER A 207 7.36 9.00 -5.61
N ASN A 208 8.38 9.86 -5.64
CA ASN A 208 9.00 10.45 -4.45
C ASN A 208 8.75 11.97 -4.35
N SER A 209 8.02 12.58 -5.29
CA SER A 209 7.64 14.01 -5.27
C SER A 209 6.86 14.43 -4.02
N ASN A 210 6.86 15.72 -3.67
CA ASN A 210 5.92 16.29 -2.71
C ASN A 210 4.50 16.38 -3.31
N THR A 211 3.45 16.54 -2.49
CA THR A 211 2.09 16.88 -2.95
C THR A 211 1.80 18.38 -2.80
N PRO A 212 0.88 18.97 -3.60
CA PRO A 212 0.60 20.41 -3.56
C PRO A 212 0.22 21.02 -2.19
N GLY A 213 -0.35 20.21 -1.29
CA GLY A 213 -0.83 20.65 0.02
C GLY A 213 0.08 20.34 1.21
N VAL A 214 1.17 19.58 1.05
CA VAL A 214 2.11 19.21 2.14
C VAL A 214 3.52 19.15 1.57
N LEU A 215 4.46 19.98 2.06
CA LEU A 215 5.79 20.12 1.47
C LEU A 215 6.91 19.69 2.44
N ASP A 216 7.50 18.52 2.23
CA ASP A 216 8.73 18.11 2.91
C ASP A 216 9.93 18.83 2.25
N ALA A 217 10.49 19.82 2.94
CA ALA A 217 11.66 20.56 2.48
C ALA A 217 12.99 19.78 2.63
N SER A 218 12.98 18.60 3.26
CA SER A 218 14.12 17.66 3.30
C SER A 218 14.06 16.58 2.23
N ASN A 219 12.98 16.53 1.43
CA ASN A 219 12.83 15.60 0.32
C ASN A 219 13.78 15.97 -0.83
N PRO A 220 14.65 15.06 -1.31
CA PRO A 220 15.50 15.31 -2.49
C PRO A 220 14.69 15.60 -3.76
N VAL A 221 13.48 15.05 -3.87
CA VAL A 221 12.59 15.27 -5.02
C VAL A 221 11.66 16.45 -4.73
N THR A 222 12.16 17.65 -4.98
CA THR A 222 11.46 18.92 -4.73
C THR A 222 10.30 19.21 -5.69
N SER A 223 10.11 18.37 -6.73
CA SER A 223 8.94 18.46 -7.61
C SER A 223 7.65 18.17 -6.83
N THR A 224 6.53 18.72 -7.32
CA THR A 224 5.25 18.71 -6.60
C THR A 224 4.15 18.16 -7.49
N VAL A 225 3.62 16.98 -7.17
CA VAL A 225 2.63 16.24 -7.97
C VAL A 225 1.59 15.60 -7.05
N PRO A 226 0.28 15.77 -7.29
CA PRO A 226 -0.73 15.12 -6.47
C PRO A 226 -0.73 13.60 -6.68
N ARG A 227 -1.15 12.85 -5.67
CA ARG A 227 -1.51 11.44 -5.87
C ARG A 227 -2.89 11.37 -6.53
N ALA A 228 -3.17 10.30 -7.25
CA ALA A 228 -4.42 10.14 -8.01
C ALA A 228 -5.12 8.86 -7.60
N ILE A 229 -6.42 8.96 -7.30
CA ILE A 229 -7.36 7.85 -7.26
C ILE A 229 -7.98 7.74 -8.65
N ALA A 230 -8.01 6.53 -9.21
CA ALA A 230 -8.94 6.19 -10.28
C ALA A 230 -10.10 5.39 -9.70
N ASP A 231 -11.32 5.75 -10.09
CA ASP A 231 -12.49 4.88 -10.02
C ASP A 231 -12.90 4.52 -11.45
N VAL A 232 -13.04 3.22 -11.74
CA VAL A 232 -13.66 2.75 -12.97
C VAL A 232 -14.99 2.07 -12.64
N SER A 233 -16.06 2.56 -13.24
CA SER A 233 -17.41 2.02 -13.12
C SER A 233 -17.50 0.63 -13.75
N LEU A 234 -17.92 -0.37 -12.96
CA LEU A 234 -18.18 -1.74 -13.42
C LEU A 234 -19.51 -1.84 -14.18
N ASP A 235 -20.38 -0.83 -14.01
CA ASP A 235 -21.68 -0.74 -14.66
C ASP A 235 -21.60 -0.28 -16.13
N ASP A 236 -20.62 0.55 -16.50
CA ASP A 236 -20.51 1.14 -17.85
C ASP A 236 -19.09 1.40 -18.39
N GLY A 237 -18.04 1.20 -17.58
CA GLY A 237 -16.64 1.47 -17.93
C GLY A 237 -16.20 2.92 -17.75
N ALA A 238 -17.06 3.82 -17.23
CA ALA A 238 -16.71 5.21 -17.02
C ALA A 238 -15.57 5.40 -16.01
N LEU A 239 -14.54 6.15 -16.41
CA LEU A 239 -13.39 6.52 -15.58
C LEU A 239 -13.62 7.88 -14.90
N ALA A 240 -13.33 7.96 -13.61
CA ALA A 240 -13.19 9.22 -12.87
C ALA A 240 -11.82 9.27 -12.18
N ILE A 241 -11.13 10.41 -12.28
CA ILE A 241 -9.84 10.67 -11.64
C ILE A 241 -10.03 11.72 -10.54
N THR A 242 -9.56 11.40 -9.33
CA THR A 242 -9.59 12.31 -8.16
C THR A 242 -8.18 12.54 -7.67
N TYR A 243 -7.71 13.79 -7.69
CA TYR A 243 -6.39 14.15 -7.18
C TYR A 243 -6.42 14.43 -5.68
N VAL A 244 -5.40 13.96 -4.95
CA VAL A 244 -5.32 14.04 -3.49
C VAL A 244 -3.94 14.46 -3.00
N ASN A 245 -3.90 15.11 -1.83
CA ASN A 245 -2.67 15.57 -1.17
C ASN A 245 -2.03 14.55 -0.22
N ALA A 246 -2.62 13.36 -0.03
CA ALA A 246 -2.02 12.27 0.75
C ALA A 246 -0.64 11.84 0.24
N TYR A 247 0.20 11.28 1.10
CA TYR A 247 1.46 10.61 0.73
C TYR A 247 2.49 11.51 0.02
N SER A 248 2.69 12.72 0.54
CA SER A 248 3.77 13.62 0.13
C SER A 248 5.14 12.99 0.40
N GLY A 249 6.08 13.10 -0.56
CA GLY A 249 7.43 12.55 -0.44
C GLY A 249 7.54 11.02 -0.55
N ASN A 250 6.43 10.31 -0.86
CA ASN A 250 6.44 8.87 -1.08
C ASN A 250 5.17 8.37 -1.81
N ASN A 251 4.90 7.05 -1.83
CA ASN A 251 3.79 6.52 -2.61
C ASN A 251 2.48 6.26 -1.83
N GLY A 252 1.36 6.60 -2.48
CA GLY A 252 0.06 5.96 -2.24
C GLY A 252 -0.02 4.66 -3.05
N ARG A 253 -0.75 3.66 -2.55
CA ARG A 253 -0.56 2.26 -2.98
C ARG A 253 -1.85 1.57 -3.44
N GLY A 254 -2.81 1.49 -2.54
CA GLY A 254 -4.14 0.94 -2.79
C GLY A 254 -5.23 1.82 -2.19
N THR A 255 -6.43 1.74 -2.75
CA THR A 255 -7.62 2.39 -2.20
C THR A 255 -8.87 1.58 -2.47
N VAL A 256 -9.83 1.61 -1.55
CA VAL A 256 -11.15 0.99 -1.69
C VAL A 256 -12.24 2.02 -1.39
N LEU A 257 -13.27 2.05 -2.23
CA LEU A 257 -14.46 2.86 -2.00
C LEU A 257 -15.46 2.08 -1.12
N ALA A 258 -15.67 2.53 0.12
CA ALA A 258 -16.61 1.95 1.07
C ALA A 258 -17.59 3.02 1.56
N ASN A 259 -18.90 2.77 1.44
CA ASN A 259 -19.97 3.68 1.89
C ASN A 259 -19.82 5.14 1.37
N GLY A 260 -19.31 5.31 0.15
CA GLY A 260 -19.05 6.63 -0.45
C GLY A 260 -17.73 7.30 -0.02
N THR A 261 -16.97 6.69 0.89
CA THR A 261 -15.64 7.15 1.33
C THR A 261 -14.55 6.28 0.71
N HIS A 262 -13.56 6.91 0.07
CA HIS A 262 -12.31 6.24 -0.29
C HIS A 262 -11.43 6.10 0.94
N TYR A 263 -11.11 4.86 1.30
CA TYR A 263 -10.02 4.55 2.23
C TYR A 263 -8.77 4.20 1.44
N MET A 264 -7.63 4.76 1.83
CA MET A 264 -6.35 4.69 1.13
C MET A 264 -5.24 4.20 2.06
N VAL A 265 -4.19 3.58 1.50
CA VAL A 265 -2.94 3.26 2.20
C VAL A 265 -1.70 3.72 1.42
N GLY A 266 -0.64 4.07 2.16
CA GLY A 266 0.61 4.57 1.61
C GLY A 266 1.57 5.03 2.73
N ASN A 267 2.54 5.85 2.36
CA ASN A 267 3.54 6.44 3.26
C ASN A 267 3.69 7.95 2.94
N ALA A 268 3.91 8.81 3.93
CA ALA A 268 4.45 10.17 3.70
C ALA A 268 5.88 10.34 4.25
N GLY A 269 6.63 11.27 3.66
CA GLY A 269 7.97 11.72 4.07
C GLY A 269 9.10 10.71 3.88
N ASN A 270 10.30 11.18 3.54
CA ASN A 270 11.51 10.33 3.48
C ASN A 270 12.42 10.51 4.71
N SER A 271 11.87 10.20 5.90
CA SER A 271 12.50 10.32 7.22
C SER A 271 12.62 11.72 7.84
N GLY A 272 12.12 12.79 7.21
CA GLY A 272 11.91 14.11 7.85
C GLY A 272 13.12 14.65 8.62
N LYS A 273 14.33 14.55 8.05
CA LYS A 273 15.55 14.93 8.78
C LYS A 273 15.72 16.46 8.74
N ASN A 274 15.94 17.05 9.90
CA ASN A 274 16.28 18.48 10.07
C ASN A 274 15.19 19.47 9.58
N VAL A 275 13.94 19.02 9.40
CA VAL A 275 12.78 19.90 9.15
C VAL A 275 12.23 20.47 10.46
N SER A 276 11.34 21.47 10.38
CA SER A 276 10.60 21.95 11.55
C SER A 276 9.61 20.91 12.05
N ASN A 277 9.30 20.95 13.35
CA ASN A 277 8.36 20.02 13.95
C ASN A 277 6.93 20.16 13.34
N SER A 278 6.58 21.32 12.78
CA SER A 278 5.33 21.50 12.01
C SER A 278 5.27 20.64 10.74
N VAL A 279 6.38 20.51 10.01
CA VAL A 279 6.47 19.62 8.84
C VAL A 279 6.41 18.15 9.27
N LEU A 280 6.95 17.81 10.45
CA LEU A 280 6.77 16.47 11.02
C LEU A 280 5.30 16.21 11.40
N ASP A 281 4.61 17.19 11.99
CA ASP A 281 3.19 17.08 12.34
C ASP A 281 2.31 16.95 11.08
N GLU A 282 2.59 17.73 10.02
CA GLU A 282 1.94 17.60 8.71
C GLU A 282 2.16 16.23 8.07
N LEU A 283 3.42 15.75 8.02
CA LEU A 283 3.75 14.42 7.48
C LEU A 283 3.14 13.29 8.31
N SER A 284 3.02 13.46 9.63
CA SER A 284 2.31 12.53 10.52
C SER A 284 0.82 12.45 10.11
N ALA A 285 0.19 13.58 9.81
CA ALA A 285 -1.21 13.62 9.36
C ALA A 285 -1.41 13.20 7.89
N ASN A 286 -0.34 12.95 7.12
CA ASN A 286 -0.39 12.73 5.67
C ASN A 286 -0.03 11.29 5.25
N THR A 287 0.44 10.47 6.20
CA THR A 287 0.85 9.07 6.04
C THR A 287 -0.26 8.07 6.43
N GLY A 288 0.02 6.77 6.42
CA GLY A 288 -0.84 5.75 7.00
C GLY A 288 -2.17 5.54 6.28
N VAL A 289 -3.23 5.29 7.04
CA VAL A 289 -4.59 5.14 6.51
C VAL A 289 -5.22 6.52 6.33
N GLN A 290 -5.61 6.85 5.12
CA GLN A 290 -6.21 8.14 4.75
C GLN A 290 -7.64 7.94 4.25
N ALA A 291 -8.50 8.93 4.46
CA ALA A 291 -9.90 8.94 4.03
C ALA A 291 -10.25 10.19 3.19
N LEU A 292 -11.15 10.00 2.22
CA LEU A 292 -11.75 11.08 1.43
C LEU A 292 -13.20 10.73 1.08
N ASP A 293 -14.15 11.63 1.34
CA ASP A 293 -15.53 11.49 0.85
C ASP A 293 -15.58 11.78 -0.66
N LYS A 294 -16.05 10.80 -1.44
CA LYS A 294 -16.19 10.91 -2.91
C LYS A 294 -17.17 12.01 -3.31
N LYS A 295 -18.19 12.33 -2.50
CA LYS A 295 -19.13 13.43 -2.80
C LYS A 295 -18.47 14.78 -2.66
N SER A 296 -17.75 15.01 -1.57
CA SER A 296 -16.92 16.20 -1.37
C SER A 296 -15.94 16.39 -2.54
N ALA A 297 -15.23 15.32 -2.93
CA ALA A 297 -14.32 15.33 -4.08
C ALA A 297 -14.99 15.52 -5.46
N SER A 298 -16.30 15.25 -5.60
CA SER A 298 -17.04 15.48 -6.85
C SER A 298 -17.49 16.94 -7.04
N SER A 299 -17.37 17.78 -6.01
CA SER A 299 -18.11 19.05 -5.92
C SER A 299 -17.38 20.30 -6.43
N THR A 300 -16.04 20.29 -6.48
CA THR A 300 -15.25 21.54 -6.44
C THR A 300 -14.10 21.64 -7.45
N GLY A 301 -13.61 20.51 -7.96
CA GLY A 301 -12.42 20.45 -8.82
C GLY A 301 -11.10 20.60 -8.05
N GLY A 302 -9.99 20.21 -8.69
CA GLY A 302 -8.64 20.41 -8.15
C GLY A 302 -8.09 19.22 -7.36
N VAL A 303 -7.34 19.51 -6.30
CA VAL A 303 -6.59 18.53 -5.49
C VAL A 303 -7.08 18.56 -4.05
N TYR A 304 -7.61 17.43 -3.56
CA TYR A 304 -8.30 17.37 -2.27
C TYR A 304 -7.37 17.06 -1.10
N ALA A 305 -7.65 17.70 0.04
CA ALA A 305 -7.12 17.28 1.33
C ALA A 305 -7.77 15.95 1.76
N THR A 306 -6.98 15.07 2.35
CA THR A 306 -7.44 13.81 2.96
C THR A 306 -7.44 13.93 4.48
N SER A 307 -8.20 13.06 5.15
CA SER A 307 -8.23 12.97 6.61
C SER A 307 -7.58 11.68 7.10
N VAL A 308 -6.65 11.78 8.04
CA VAL A 308 -6.00 10.60 8.64
C VAL A 308 -6.98 9.78 9.50
N VAL A 309 -6.92 8.46 9.37
CA VAL A 309 -7.76 7.49 10.08
C VAL A 309 -6.94 6.82 11.18
N GLY A 310 -7.07 7.33 12.39
CA GLY A 310 -6.41 6.78 13.57
C GLY A 310 -6.25 7.83 14.66
N GLN A 311 -6.28 7.47 15.95
CA GLN A 311 -5.91 8.39 17.04
C GLN A 311 -4.42 8.74 16.96
N PRO A 312 -4.00 10.00 17.23
CA PRO A 312 -2.58 10.31 17.36
C PRO A 312 -1.96 9.44 18.45
N SER A 313 -0.77 8.88 18.20
CA SER A 313 -0.12 7.89 19.07
C SER A 313 0.20 8.38 20.49
N CYS A 314 0.09 9.69 20.73
CA CYS A 314 0.24 10.32 22.04
C CYS A 314 -0.39 11.72 22.05
N SER A 315 -0.98 12.11 23.19
CA SER A 315 -1.80 13.32 23.35
C SER A 315 -1.03 14.65 23.40
N SER A 316 0.31 14.62 23.40
CA SER A 316 1.17 15.81 23.51
C SER A 316 2.42 15.72 22.61
N CYS A 317 2.32 15.01 21.48
CA CYS A 317 3.44 14.75 20.59
C CYS A 317 3.53 15.68 19.36
N ALA A 318 2.51 16.50 19.11
CA ALA A 318 2.63 17.62 18.17
C ALA A 318 3.78 18.53 18.61
N GLY A 319 4.61 18.96 17.67
CA GLY A 319 5.81 19.75 17.98
C GLY A 319 6.99 18.95 18.53
N THR A 320 7.07 17.63 18.33
CA THR A 320 8.24 16.82 18.75
C THR A 320 9.26 16.58 17.63
N GLY A 321 10.56 16.56 17.97
CA GLY A 321 11.67 16.44 17.00
C GLY A 321 11.87 15.06 16.32
N LYS A 322 10.87 14.17 16.40
CA LYS A 322 10.73 12.96 15.57
C LYS A 322 9.35 12.86 14.88
N GLY A 323 8.43 13.76 15.24
CA GLY A 323 6.98 13.62 15.07
C GLY A 323 6.43 12.34 15.70
N TYR A 324 5.28 11.90 15.19
CA TYR A 324 4.48 10.83 15.76
C TYR A 324 3.73 10.06 14.66
N GLN A 325 2.79 9.18 15.02
CA GLN A 325 1.98 8.40 14.07
C GLN A 325 0.49 8.56 14.38
N PHE A 326 -0.38 8.15 13.46
CA PHE A 326 -1.83 8.01 13.74
C PHE A 326 -2.26 6.55 13.62
N GLY A 327 -3.12 6.10 14.53
CA GLY A 327 -3.69 4.76 14.57
C GLY A 327 -2.77 3.70 15.16
N PHE A 328 -1.57 3.52 14.60
CA PHE A 328 -0.56 2.56 15.08
C PHE A 328 0.82 3.19 15.28
N SER A 329 1.52 2.77 16.33
CA SER A 329 2.93 3.07 16.58
C SER A 329 3.55 1.97 17.44
N ILE A 330 4.87 1.75 17.35
CA ILE A 330 5.51 0.69 18.15
C ILE A 330 5.53 0.97 19.66
N SER A 331 5.22 2.19 20.10
CA SER A 331 4.96 2.51 21.50
C SER A 331 3.74 1.80 22.09
N GLN A 332 2.79 1.36 21.26
CA GLN A 332 1.68 0.49 21.69
C GLN A 332 2.18 -0.90 22.11
N LEU A 333 3.39 -1.30 21.68
CA LEU A 333 4.09 -2.52 22.08
C LEU A 333 5.09 -2.27 23.23
N GLY A 334 5.07 -1.09 23.84
CA GLY A 334 6.02 -0.69 24.90
C GLY A 334 7.40 -0.27 24.39
N LEU A 335 7.58 -0.08 23.08
CA LEU A 335 8.87 0.24 22.47
C LEU A 335 9.08 1.75 22.29
N PRO A 336 10.33 2.25 22.20
CA PRO A 336 10.61 3.66 21.95
C PRO A 336 10.03 4.13 20.61
N ALA A 337 9.46 5.33 20.56
CA ALA A 337 8.89 5.89 19.33
C ALA A 337 9.93 6.04 18.20
N ASP A 338 9.54 5.57 17.01
CA ASP A 338 10.27 5.69 15.76
C ASP A 338 10.04 7.07 15.09
N LYS A 339 10.40 7.22 13.82
CA LYS A 339 10.15 8.41 13.01
C LYS A 339 8.71 8.46 12.49
N THR A 340 8.20 9.68 12.32
CA THR A 340 7.02 10.03 11.50
C THR A 340 6.88 9.17 10.23
N GLY A 341 5.71 8.59 10.03
CA GLY A 341 5.26 7.89 8.82
C GLY A 341 5.86 6.52 8.56
N LYS A 342 6.62 5.94 9.51
CA LYS A 342 7.39 4.70 9.27
C LYS A 342 6.86 3.45 9.99
N ASP A 343 6.15 3.60 11.11
CA ASP A 343 5.45 2.48 11.74
C ASP A 343 4.18 2.08 10.97
N ASP A 344 3.48 3.07 10.40
CA ASP A 344 2.21 2.98 9.68
C ASP A 344 2.36 3.02 8.15
N ASN A 345 3.55 2.64 7.66
CA ASN A 345 3.92 2.51 6.25
C ASN A 345 3.18 1.32 5.57
N PHE A 346 1.84 1.40 5.48
CA PHE A 346 0.94 0.33 5.04
C PHE A 346 0.96 0.13 3.51
N ARG A 347 0.69 -1.09 3.03
CA ARG A 347 0.82 -1.48 1.60
C ARG A 347 -0.49 -1.91 0.96
N GLY A 348 -1.15 -2.91 1.53
CA GLY A 348 -2.44 -3.40 1.08
C GLY A 348 -3.54 -3.07 2.07
N LEU A 349 -4.78 -3.15 1.60
CA LEU A 349 -5.99 -3.04 2.40
C LEU A 349 -7.06 -4.00 1.90
N THR A 350 -8.08 -4.26 2.72
CA THR A 350 -9.33 -4.86 2.29
C THR A 350 -10.46 -4.49 3.25
N VAL A 351 -11.71 -4.52 2.78
CA VAL A 351 -12.89 -4.41 3.65
C VAL A 351 -13.63 -5.73 3.64
N PHE A 352 -13.83 -6.31 4.82
CA PHE A 352 -14.59 -7.55 4.99
C PHE A 352 -15.55 -7.43 6.18
N ASN A 353 -16.81 -7.86 5.99
CA ASN A 353 -17.88 -7.75 7.00
C ASN A 353 -17.88 -6.38 7.72
N GLY A 354 -17.98 -5.29 6.95
CA GLY A 354 -17.98 -3.92 7.47
C GLY A 354 -16.72 -3.52 8.27
N THR A 355 -15.59 -4.20 8.10
CA THR A 355 -14.35 -3.92 8.85
C THR A 355 -13.21 -3.67 7.88
N LEU A 356 -12.46 -2.59 8.08
CA LEU A 356 -11.26 -2.27 7.30
C LEU A 356 -10.04 -2.96 7.91
N TYR A 357 -9.24 -3.61 7.08
CA TYR A 357 -7.98 -4.24 7.44
C TYR A 357 -6.87 -3.69 6.53
N VAL A 358 -5.64 -3.62 7.05
CA VAL A 358 -4.46 -3.15 6.31
C VAL A 358 -3.23 -4.02 6.59
N THR A 359 -2.27 -4.05 5.66
CA THR A 359 -0.99 -4.74 5.82
C THR A 359 0.17 -3.77 5.89
N LYS A 360 1.24 -4.18 6.56
CA LYS A 360 2.58 -3.61 6.37
C LYS A 360 3.56 -4.74 6.13
N GLY A 361 4.38 -4.62 5.09
CA GLY A 361 5.33 -5.64 4.66
C GLY A 361 6.54 -5.02 3.98
N SER A 362 7.01 -3.87 4.46
CA SER A 362 8.11 -3.10 3.84
C SER A 362 8.78 -2.14 4.82
N GLY A 363 10.10 -2.00 4.65
CA GLY A 363 10.96 -1.16 5.46
C GLY A 363 11.26 -1.77 6.84
N SER A 364 12.38 -1.37 7.44
CA SER A 364 12.84 -1.92 8.73
C SER A 364 12.15 -1.31 9.95
N ASN A 365 11.45 -0.19 9.80
CA ASN A 365 10.66 0.44 10.87
C ASN A 365 9.33 -0.30 11.11
N GLY A 366 8.71 -0.09 12.28
CA GLY A 366 7.44 -0.73 12.63
C GLY A 366 7.47 -2.26 12.69
N VAL A 367 6.29 -2.87 12.53
CA VAL A 367 6.09 -4.33 12.47
C VAL A 367 5.52 -4.69 11.10
N ASN A 368 6.07 -5.73 10.47
CA ASN A 368 5.48 -6.32 9.26
C ASN A 368 4.42 -7.35 9.67
N THR A 369 3.14 -7.08 9.40
CA THR A 369 1.99 -7.83 9.91
C THR A 369 0.65 -7.35 9.30
N VAL A 370 -0.46 -7.95 9.71
CA VAL A 370 -1.84 -7.57 9.35
C VAL A 370 -2.51 -6.86 10.53
N TYR A 371 -3.21 -5.76 10.24
CA TYR A 371 -3.88 -4.91 11.22
C TYR A 371 -5.37 -4.78 10.92
N GLN A 372 -6.17 -4.60 11.97
CA GLN A 372 -7.54 -4.09 11.89
C GLN A 372 -7.55 -2.58 12.11
N VAL A 373 -8.41 -1.86 11.39
CA VAL A 373 -8.63 -0.40 11.52
C VAL A 373 -10.01 -0.14 12.11
N GLY A 374 -10.03 0.36 13.35
CA GLY A 374 -11.25 0.56 14.14
C GLY A 374 -11.78 -0.73 14.79
N PRO A 375 -12.94 -0.65 15.46
CA PRO A 375 -13.66 -1.83 15.93
C PRO A 375 -14.18 -2.67 14.75
N ALA A 376 -14.52 -3.93 15.00
CA ALA A 376 -15.20 -4.76 14.02
C ALA A 376 -16.55 -4.13 13.63
N GLN A 377 -16.95 -4.27 12.37
CA GLN A 377 -18.18 -3.71 11.79
C GLN A 377 -18.29 -2.17 11.82
N ALA A 378 -17.18 -1.42 11.98
CA ALA A 378 -17.16 0.05 11.95
C ALA A 378 -17.67 0.70 10.65
N LEU A 379 -17.69 -0.03 9.53
CA LEU A 379 -18.25 0.34 8.23
C LEU A 379 -19.56 -0.40 7.91
N ALA A 380 -20.19 -1.07 8.87
CA ALA A 380 -21.52 -1.65 8.68
C ALA A 380 -22.59 -0.55 8.57
N GLY A 381 -23.76 -0.88 8.02
CA GLY A 381 -24.93 0.01 7.99
C GLY A 381 -24.77 1.30 7.17
N GLY A 382 -23.71 1.43 6.36
CA GLY A 382 -23.41 2.66 5.63
C GLY A 382 -22.57 3.67 6.40
N HIS A 383 -22.04 3.33 7.58
CA HIS A 383 -21.19 4.21 8.36
C HIS A 383 -19.79 4.40 7.74
N ALA A 384 -19.21 5.59 7.93
CA ALA A 384 -17.81 5.86 7.66
C ALA A 384 -17.00 5.82 8.96
N LEU A 385 -15.78 5.28 8.91
CA LEU A 385 -14.80 5.42 9.99
C LEU A 385 -14.57 6.90 10.29
N VAL A 386 -14.86 7.33 11.52
CA VAL A 386 -14.66 8.70 11.96
C VAL A 386 -13.16 9.01 11.98
N ALA A 387 -12.76 10.03 11.22
CA ALA A 387 -11.39 10.52 11.16
C ALA A 387 -10.83 10.81 12.56
N GLN A 388 -9.53 10.59 12.74
CA GLN A 388 -8.82 10.69 14.01
C GLN A 388 -9.30 9.80 15.18
N ASN A 389 -10.39 9.01 15.06
CA ASN A 389 -10.95 8.26 16.20
C ASN A 389 -10.73 6.74 16.20
N ALA A 390 -10.25 6.15 15.10
CA ALA A 390 -9.95 4.72 15.04
C ALA A 390 -8.70 4.35 15.86
N LEU A 391 -8.64 3.11 16.38
CA LEU A 391 -7.36 2.47 16.73
C LEU A 391 -6.93 1.59 15.55
N ILE A 392 -5.64 1.49 15.27
CA ILE A 392 -5.10 0.49 14.34
C ILE A 392 -4.32 -0.52 15.17
N SER A 393 -4.67 -1.79 15.08
CA SER A 393 -4.14 -2.83 15.97
C SER A 393 -3.82 -4.10 15.22
N ILE A 394 -2.70 -4.72 15.57
CA ILE A 394 -2.24 -6.00 15.01
C ILE A 394 -3.31 -7.06 15.30
N LEU A 395 -3.64 -7.90 14.30
CA LEU A 395 -4.59 -8.99 14.49
C LEU A 395 -4.07 -9.98 15.56
N PRO A 396 -4.90 -10.40 16.54
CA PRO A 396 -4.46 -11.36 17.56
C PRO A 396 -3.89 -12.64 16.93
N GLY A 397 -2.69 -13.04 17.34
CA GLY A 397 -1.97 -14.21 16.81
C GLY A 397 -1.06 -13.95 15.60
N PHE A 398 -1.11 -12.77 14.98
CA PHE A 398 -0.14 -12.36 13.96
C PHE A 398 1.17 -11.84 14.56
N ASN A 399 2.19 -11.64 13.70
CA ASN A 399 3.52 -11.17 14.09
C ASN A 399 3.47 -9.81 14.82
N THR A 400 4.23 -9.70 15.91
CA THR A 400 4.48 -8.48 16.69
C THR A 400 5.96 -8.06 16.71
N THR A 401 6.84 -8.82 16.05
CA THR A 401 8.30 -8.57 15.98
C THR A 401 8.62 -7.40 15.06
N LEU A 402 9.47 -6.46 15.52
CA LEU A 402 9.94 -5.35 14.69
C LEU A 402 10.58 -5.85 13.39
N ALA A 403 10.25 -5.19 12.27
CA ALA A 403 10.75 -5.57 10.95
C ALA A 403 12.30 -5.57 10.89
N LYS A 404 12.97 -4.62 11.55
CA LYS A 404 14.44 -4.54 11.67
C LYS A 404 15.10 -5.79 12.28
N THR A 405 14.37 -6.55 13.09
CA THR A 405 14.89 -7.71 13.84
C THR A 405 14.29 -9.05 13.39
N ALA A 406 13.32 -9.04 12.50
CA ALA A 406 12.65 -10.23 11.99
C ALA A 406 13.46 -10.87 10.85
N VAL A 407 14.55 -11.55 11.20
CA VAL A 407 15.38 -12.33 10.24
C VAL A 407 14.52 -13.43 9.62
N GLY A 408 14.34 -13.39 8.29
CA GLY A 408 13.41 -14.28 7.59
C GLY A 408 11.96 -14.13 8.06
N GLY A 409 11.54 -12.90 8.39
CA GLY A 409 10.18 -12.55 8.82
C GLY A 409 9.17 -12.48 7.66
N PRO A 410 7.89 -12.17 7.96
CA PRO A 410 6.86 -12.01 6.95
C PRO A 410 6.90 -10.62 6.29
N ASN A 411 6.53 -10.56 5.02
CA ASN A 411 6.42 -9.35 4.20
C ASN A 411 5.01 -9.24 3.56
N PRO A 412 3.93 -9.13 4.36
CA PRO A 412 2.57 -9.24 3.85
C PRO A 412 2.19 -8.02 3.00
N PHE A 413 1.63 -8.29 1.83
CA PHE A 413 1.16 -7.32 0.85
C PHE A 413 -0.37 -7.40 0.73
N GLY A 414 -0.90 -8.36 -0.03
CA GLY A 414 -2.34 -8.49 -0.27
C GLY A 414 -3.06 -9.28 0.84
N ILE A 415 -4.31 -8.93 1.13
CA ILE A 415 -5.16 -9.63 2.09
C ILE A 415 -6.57 -9.85 1.54
N TRP A 416 -7.10 -11.05 1.70
CA TRP A 416 -8.44 -11.41 1.25
C TRP A 416 -9.08 -12.44 2.19
N PHE A 417 -10.28 -12.16 2.67
CA PHE A 417 -11.04 -13.03 3.56
C PHE A 417 -12.00 -13.90 2.76
N ALA A 418 -12.01 -15.20 3.03
CA ALA A 418 -13.02 -16.11 2.48
C ALA A 418 -14.29 -16.16 3.33
N ASN A 419 -14.15 -16.05 4.65
CA ASN A 419 -15.21 -16.06 5.64
C ASN A 419 -14.67 -15.49 6.97
N PRO A 420 -15.51 -15.26 8.01
CA PRO A 420 -15.07 -14.66 9.27
C PRO A 420 -13.99 -15.43 10.06
N THR A 421 -13.69 -16.68 9.70
CA THR A 421 -12.64 -17.49 10.35
C THR A 421 -11.52 -17.94 9.40
N THR A 422 -11.50 -17.47 8.15
CA THR A 422 -10.51 -17.87 7.13
C THR A 422 -10.01 -16.66 6.33
N LEU A 423 -8.73 -16.34 6.51
CA LEU A 423 -8.02 -15.21 5.89
C LEU A 423 -6.85 -15.74 5.05
N TYR A 424 -6.67 -15.20 3.86
CA TYR A 424 -5.48 -15.41 3.04
C TYR A 424 -4.64 -14.14 3.00
N VAL A 425 -3.33 -14.30 3.13
CA VAL A 425 -2.35 -13.22 3.13
C VAL A 425 -1.28 -13.56 2.09
N ALA A 426 -1.12 -12.70 1.10
CA ALA A 426 0.01 -12.78 0.17
C ALA A 426 1.23 -12.12 0.79
N ASP A 427 2.36 -12.80 0.69
CA ASP A 427 3.63 -12.38 1.24
C ASP A 427 4.63 -12.19 0.10
N GLU A 428 5.24 -11.01 0.03
CA GLU A 428 6.05 -10.60 -1.13
C GLU A 428 7.38 -11.37 -1.22
N GLY A 429 7.85 -11.96 -0.11
CA GLY A 429 9.29 -12.18 0.06
C GLY A 429 9.99 -10.89 0.49
N ASP A 430 11.29 -10.97 0.70
CA ASP A 430 12.11 -9.87 1.24
C ASP A 430 13.00 -9.18 0.19
N GLY A 431 12.95 -9.63 -1.07
CA GLY A 431 13.78 -9.14 -2.17
C GLY A 431 15.17 -9.75 -2.23
N VAL A 432 15.47 -10.81 -1.47
CA VAL A 432 16.81 -11.42 -1.41
C VAL A 432 16.92 -12.62 -2.37
N ILE A 433 17.66 -12.42 -3.46
CA ILE A 433 17.87 -13.42 -4.53
C ILE A 433 18.42 -14.76 -3.99
N ALA A 434 19.22 -14.72 -2.92
CA ALA A 434 19.99 -15.86 -2.43
C ALA A 434 19.14 -16.93 -1.70
N ASP A 435 18.02 -16.55 -1.10
CA ASP A 435 17.17 -17.39 -0.27
C ASP A 435 15.67 -17.30 -0.60
N ALA A 436 15.25 -16.51 -1.61
CA ALA A 436 13.90 -16.51 -2.18
C ALA A 436 13.35 -17.93 -2.46
N ALA A 437 14.18 -18.85 -2.99
CA ALA A 437 13.81 -20.26 -3.21
C ALA A 437 13.49 -21.06 -1.92
N THR A 438 13.88 -20.52 -0.76
CA THR A 438 13.77 -21.15 0.57
C THR A 438 12.98 -20.32 1.59
N SER A 439 12.54 -19.10 1.24
CA SER A 439 11.82 -18.19 2.13
C SER A 439 10.64 -18.88 2.81
N SER A 440 10.54 -18.75 4.13
CA SER A 440 9.56 -19.45 4.96
C SER A 440 8.15 -18.88 4.81
N PHE A 441 8.01 -17.56 4.62
CA PHE A 441 6.73 -16.84 4.58
C PHE A 441 6.22 -16.52 3.18
N ALA A 442 7.10 -16.38 2.18
CA ALA A 442 6.75 -15.98 0.82
C ALA A 442 5.75 -16.92 0.14
N GLY A 443 4.85 -16.36 -0.67
CA GLY A 443 3.75 -17.09 -1.31
C GLY A 443 2.39 -16.70 -0.73
N LEU A 444 1.47 -17.67 -0.59
CA LEU A 444 0.11 -17.43 -0.08
C LEU A 444 -0.10 -18.14 1.25
N GLN A 445 -0.16 -17.37 2.33
CA GLN A 445 -0.43 -17.85 3.68
C GLN A 445 -1.92 -18.02 3.90
N LYS A 446 -2.34 -19.13 4.51
CA LYS A 446 -3.72 -19.32 4.99
C LYS A 446 -3.75 -19.26 6.51
N TRP A 447 -4.61 -18.40 7.05
CA TRP A 447 -4.79 -18.17 8.47
C TRP A 447 -6.22 -18.55 8.90
N THR A 448 -6.34 -19.24 10.03
CA THR A 448 -7.63 -19.64 10.62
C THR A 448 -7.84 -19.00 12.00
N PHE A 449 -9.06 -18.53 12.29
CA PHE A 449 -9.40 -17.93 13.58
C PHE A 449 -10.00 -18.97 14.53
N ASP A 450 -9.46 -19.10 15.75
CA ASP A 450 -9.93 -20.05 16.75
C ASP A 450 -11.02 -19.51 17.70
N GLY A 451 -11.52 -18.30 17.43
CA GLY A 451 -12.43 -17.55 18.31
C GLY A 451 -11.72 -16.53 19.20
N THR A 452 -10.40 -16.65 19.39
CA THR A 452 -9.57 -15.72 20.19
C THR A 452 -8.43 -15.13 19.35
N GLN A 453 -7.78 -15.93 18.51
CA GLN A 453 -6.61 -15.55 17.72
C GLN A 453 -6.57 -16.23 16.35
N TRP A 454 -5.89 -15.60 15.41
CA TRP A 454 -5.52 -16.15 14.12
C TRP A 454 -4.29 -17.05 14.25
N LYS A 455 -4.29 -18.18 13.53
CA LYS A 455 -3.19 -19.12 13.46
C LYS A 455 -2.84 -19.40 12.01
N LEU A 456 -1.56 -19.38 11.67
CA LEU A 456 -1.07 -19.80 10.37
C LEU A 456 -1.31 -21.30 10.22
N ALA A 457 -2.16 -21.69 9.27
CA ALA A 457 -2.46 -23.09 8.99
C ALA A 457 -1.40 -23.71 8.06
N TYR A 458 -1.01 -22.98 7.00
CA TYR A 458 0.03 -23.34 6.04
C TYR A 458 0.35 -22.18 5.09
N VAL A 459 1.43 -22.33 4.31
CA VAL A 459 1.81 -21.42 3.22
C VAL A 459 1.86 -22.21 1.91
N LEU A 460 1.08 -21.79 0.92
CA LEU A 460 1.01 -22.38 -0.42
C LEU A 460 2.09 -21.76 -1.31
N LYS A 461 2.93 -22.63 -1.92
CA LYS A 461 4.07 -22.23 -2.76
C LYS A 461 4.27 -23.08 -4.02
N ASN A 462 3.73 -24.30 -4.03
CA ASN A 462 3.88 -25.25 -5.14
C ASN A 462 3.45 -24.61 -6.47
N GLY A 463 4.31 -24.63 -7.49
CA GLY A 463 4.05 -24.01 -8.80
C GLY A 463 4.40 -22.53 -8.94
N LEU A 464 4.73 -21.80 -7.85
CA LEU A 464 5.26 -20.42 -7.96
C LEU A 464 6.71 -20.39 -8.47
N ASN A 465 7.45 -21.49 -8.26
CA ASN A 465 8.86 -21.65 -8.62
C ASN A 465 9.74 -20.52 -8.05
N LEU A 466 9.67 -20.32 -6.73
CA LEU A 466 10.39 -19.27 -6.01
C LEU A 466 11.91 -19.38 -6.26
N GLY A 467 12.59 -18.25 -6.50
CA GLY A 467 14.01 -18.19 -6.85
C GLY A 467 14.42 -18.88 -8.16
N VAL A 468 13.48 -19.44 -8.94
CA VAL A 468 13.78 -20.05 -10.23
C VAL A 468 13.63 -19.02 -11.36
N ASN A 469 14.75 -18.74 -12.04
CA ASN A 469 14.78 -17.84 -13.19
C ASN A 469 13.85 -18.30 -14.32
N TYR A 470 13.09 -17.37 -14.89
CA TYR A 470 12.35 -17.53 -16.13
C TYR A 470 12.76 -16.43 -17.13
N THR A 471 12.68 -16.77 -18.43
CA THR A 471 13.02 -15.84 -19.51
C THR A 471 11.81 -14.98 -19.87
N VAL A 472 11.98 -13.66 -19.78
CA VAL A 472 11.04 -12.66 -20.31
C VAL A 472 11.17 -12.60 -21.84
N THR A 473 10.03 -12.51 -22.52
CA THR A 473 9.95 -12.50 -24.00
C THR A 473 9.37 -11.21 -24.56
N GLY A 474 9.59 -10.97 -25.85
CA GLY A 474 9.35 -9.68 -26.51
C GLY A 474 10.55 -8.73 -26.35
N GLY A 475 10.35 -7.49 -26.78
CA GLY A 475 11.37 -6.43 -26.72
C GLY A 475 10.76 -5.05 -26.92
N LEU A 476 11.61 -4.02 -26.91
CA LEU A 476 11.28 -2.68 -27.41
C LEU A 476 12.05 -2.41 -28.70
N ASN A 477 11.49 -1.58 -29.58
CA ASN A 477 12.18 -0.95 -30.69
C ASN A 477 12.98 0.26 -30.20
N ALA A 478 13.87 0.80 -31.04
CA ALA A 478 14.76 1.91 -30.67
C ALA A 478 14.03 3.24 -30.34
N ASP A 479 12.77 3.38 -30.77
CA ASP A 479 11.89 4.51 -30.45
C ASP A 479 11.14 4.35 -29.11
N GLY A 480 11.20 3.17 -28.49
CA GLY A 480 10.45 2.80 -27.28
C GLY A 480 9.14 2.03 -27.56
N SER A 481 8.75 1.81 -28.82
CA SER A 481 7.55 1.06 -29.16
C SER A 481 7.71 -0.46 -28.92
N VAL A 482 6.61 -1.16 -28.64
CA VAL A 482 6.65 -2.60 -28.31
C VAL A 482 7.00 -3.43 -29.54
N ASN A 483 7.87 -4.42 -29.36
CA ASN A 483 8.20 -5.43 -30.36
C ASN A 483 7.94 -6.85 -29.81
N PRO A 484 6.71 -7.40 -29.96
CA PRO A 484 6.36 -8.73 -29.43
C PRO A 484 7.15 -9.89 -30.07
N ARG A 485 7.83 -9.65 -31.20
CA ARG A 485 8.69 -10.63 -31.90
C ARG A 485 10.19 -10.33 -31.72
N GLY A 486 10.54 -9.37 -30.88
CA GLY A 486 11.91 -9.01 -30.57
C GLY A 486 12.59 -10.12 -29.77
N ASN A 487 13.68 -10.66 -30.31
CA ASN A 487 14.53 -11.67 -29.65
C ASN A 487 15.82 -11.09 -29.05
N ARG A 488 15.99 -9.76 -29.09
CA ARG A 488 17.28 -9.10 -28.84
C ARG A 488 17.61 -8.88 -27.36
N ASN A 489 16.59 -8.76 -26.50
CA ASN A 489 16.73 -8.43 -25.08
C ASN A 489 16.13 -9.53 -24.20
N THR A 490 16.66 -10.76 -24.30
CA THR A 490 16.28 -11.84 -23.37
C THR A 490 16.73 -11.49 -21.96
N TYR A 491 15.78 -11.22 -21.08
CA TYR A 491 16.00 -10.88 -19.68
C TYR A 491 15.52 -12.01 -18.77
N THR A 492 16.16 -12.20 -17.61
CA THR A 492 15.80 -13.24 -16.64
C THR A 492 15.58 -12.66 -15.25
N THR A 493 14.42 -12.98 -14.68
CA THR A 493 14.03 -12.69 -13.30
C THR A 493 13.38 -13.96 -12.71
N ALA A 494 13.25 -14.04 -11.39
CA ALA A 494 12.67 -15.16 -10.66
C ALA A 494 11.50 -14.69 -9.79
N THR A 495 10.60 -15.59 -9.42
CA THR A 495 9.52 -15.30 -8.46
C THR A 495 10.10 -15.15 -7.06
N ASP A 496 9.75 -14.08 -6.32
CA ASP A 496 10.06 -13.96 -4.89
C ASP A 496 8.89 -14.44 -4.02
N GLY A 497 7.71 -13.90 -4.29
CA GLY A 497 6.45 -14.19 -3.59
C GLY A 497 5.25 -13.60 -4.31
N LEU A 498 4.28 -13.07 -3.56
CA LEU A 498 3.01 -12.54 -4.09
C LEU A 498 2.70 -11.12 -3.58
N ARG A 499 2.10 -10.29 -4.43
CA ARG A 499 1.71 -8.89 -4.14
C ARG A 499 0.20 -8.77 -3.83
N ASN A 500 -0.55 -8.04 -4.66
CA ASN A 500 -2.00 -7.89 -4.53
C ASN A 500 -2.71 -9.21 -4.89
N ILE A 501 -3.80 -9.52 -4.17
CA ILE A 501 -4.58 -10.75 -4.33
C ILE A 501 -6.07 -10.49 -4.29
N THR A 502 -6.81 -11.41 -4.90
CA THR A 502 -8.27 -11.47 -4.91
C THR A 502 -8.71 -12.94 -4.96
N GLY A 503 -9.99 -13.22 -4.76
CA GLY A 503 -10.51 -14.57 -4.84
C GLY A 503 -12.03 -14.64 -4.71
N ARG A 504 -12.55 -15.86 -4.79
CA ARG A 504 -13.94 -16.21 -4.48
C ARG A 504 -14.00 -17.55 -3.75
N VAL A 505 -15.01 -17.70 -2.89
CA VAL A 505 -15.45 -19.02 -2.42
C VAL A 505 -16.35 -19.62 -3.49
N ASN A 506 -16.10 -20.88 -3.85
CA ASN A 506 -16.91 -21.63 -4.81
C ASN A 506 -17.97 -22.47 -4.07
N ALA A 507 -19.05 -22.84 -4.76
CA ALA A 507 -20.19 -23.56 -4.16
C ALA A 507 -19.84 -24.98 -3.64
N ASP A 508 -18.73 -25.57 -4.09
CA ASP A 508 -18.23 -26.89 -3.65
C ASP A 508 -17.38 -26.83 -2.35
N GLY A 509 -17.22 -25.64 -1.76
CA GLY A 509 -16.36 -25.42 -0.58
C GLY A 509 -14.88 -25.22 -0.90
N THR A 510 -14.51 -25.13 -2.17
CA THR A 510 -13.18 -24.65 -2.59
C THR A 510 -13.11 -23.13 -2.59
N VAL A 511 -11.89 -22.60 -2.67
CA VAL A 511 -11.58 -21.19 -2.87
C VAL A 511 -10.68 -21.09 -4.10
N THR A 512 -11.04 -20.26 -5.08
CA THR A 512 -10.12 -19.90 -6.16
C THR A 512 -9.54 -18.52 -5.87
N LEU A 513 -8.21 -18.43 -5.79
CA LEU A 513 -7.49 -17.17 -5.57
C LEU A 513 -6.62 -16.82 -6.78
N TYR A 514 -6.49 -15.53 -7.03
CA TYR A 514 -5.66 -14.95 -8.09
C TYR A 514 -4.67 -13.96 -7.46
N ALA A 515 -3.45 -13.94 -7.98
CA ALA A 515 -2.36 -13.12 -7.47
C ALA A 515 -1.47 -12.62 -8.61
N VAL A 516 -0.84 -11.47 -8.41
CA VAL A 516 0.37 -11.08 -9.15
C VAL A 516 1.62 -11.38 -8.32
N THR A 517 2.68 -11.86 -8.96
CA THR A 517 3.93 -12.19 -8.25
C THR A 517 4.78 -10.95 -7.98
N SER A 518 5.67 -11.07 -6.99
CA SER A 518 6.89 -10.28 -6.87
C SER A 518 8.07 -11.01 -7.53
N THR A 519 9.22 -10.33 -7.56
CA THR A 519 10.32 -10.58 -8.48
C THR A 519 11.66 -10.33 -7.80
N VAL A 520 12.63 -11.21 -8.06
CA VAL A 520 14.05 -11.06 -7.71
C VAL A 520 14.96 -11.41 -8.88
N SER A 521 16.00 -10.61 -9.08
CA SER A 521 16.92 -10.69 -10.23
C SER A 521 18.25 -9.95 -9.98
N SER A 522 19.26 -10.27 -10.78
CA SER A 522 20.58 -9.65 -10.72
C SER A 522 20.86 -8.63 -11.84
N GLY A 523 19.88 -8.33 -12.71
CA GLY A 523 20.13 -7.73 -14.03
C GLY A 523 19.50 -6.37 -14.35
N THR A 524 18.52 -5.91 -13.58
CA THR A 524 17.77 -4.65 -13.85
C THR A 524 18.27 -3.45 -13.05
N GLY A 525 18.99 -3.66 -11.94
CA GLY A 525 19.09 -2.67 -10.86
C GLY A 525 17.85 -2.81 -9.97
N ASP A 526 16.74 -2.20 -10.39
CA ASP A 526 15.49 -2.24 -9.63
C ASP A 526 14.60 -3.46 -9.96
N GLN A 527 14.48 -4.34 -8.95
CA GLN A 527 13.58 -5.50 -8.83
C GLN A 527 12.09 -5.22 -9.11
N GLY A 528 11.65 -3.95 -9.08
CA GLY A 528 10.26 -3.53 -9.29
C GLY A 528 9.90 -3.20 -10.74
N ALA A 529 10.92 -3.06 -11.59
CA ALA A 529 10.79 -2.97 -13.05
C ALA A 529 10.71 -4.34 -13.75
N ASP A 530 10.95 -5.42 -13.01
CA ASP A 530 10.97 -6.80 -13.50
C ASP A 530 9.58 -7.27 -13.98
N PRO A 531 9.45 -7.76 -15.23
CA PRO A 531 8.22 -8.36 -15.72
C PRO A 531 7.85 -9.63 -14.95
N ASN A 532 6.72 -9.57 -14.26
CA ASN A 532 6.23 -10.56 -13.28
C ASN A 532 5.08 -11.42 -13.84
N LYS A 533 4.42 -12.22 -12.99
CA LYS A 533 3.42 -13.20 -13.42
C LYS A 533 2.05 -12.97 -12.80
N LEU A 534 1.01 -13.30 -13.56
CA LEU A 534 -0.35 -13.55 -13.06
C LEU A 534 -0.48 -15.05 -12.78
N VAL A 535 -0.90 -15.40 -11.58
CA VAL A 535 -1.06 -16.79 -11.13
C VAL A 535 -2.43 -17.02 -10.48
N ARG A 536 -2.91 -18.27 -10.54
CA ARG A 536 -4.10 -18.73 -9.83
C ARG A 536 -3.78 -19.99 -9.02
N ILE A 537 -4.37 -20.12 -7.84
CA ILE A 537 -4.43 -21.37 -7.08
C ILE A 537 -5.89 -21.71 -6.76
N THR A 538 -6.15 -22.97 -6.43
CA THR A 538 -7.37 -23.39 -5.74
C THR A 538 -6.96 -24.08 -4.44
N ASP A 539 -7.75 -23.89 -3.38
CA ASP A 539 -7.56 -24.49 -2.04
C ASP A 539 -8.95 -24.90 -1.51
N LYS A 540 -9.02 -25.70 -0.43
CA LYS A 540 -10.30 -26.10 0.19
C LYS A 540 -10.51 -25.39 1.51
N LEU A 541 -11.68 -24.79 1.74
CA LEU A 541 -11.96 -24.08 2.99
C LEU A 541 -11.68 -24.93 4.23
N ALA A 542 -12.12 -26.19 4.21
CA ALA A 542 -11.99 -27.14 5.32
C ALA A 542 -10.55 -27.63 5.60
N TYR A 543 -9.55 -27.26 4.80
CA TYR A 543 -8.16 -27.58 5.08
C TYR A 543 -7.56 -26.63 6.12
N THR A 544 -6.96 -27.19 7.16
CA THR A 544 -6.40 -26.47 8.32
C THR A 544 -4.95 -26.84 8.61
N SER A 545 -4.29 -27.61 7.75
CA SER A 545 -2.91 -28.06 7.90
C SER A 545 -2.22 -28.32 6.56
N ALA A 546 -0.91 -28.09 6.48
CA ALA A 546 -0.13 -28.25 5.24
C ALA A 546 -0.25 -29.66 4.62
N GLY A 547 -0.40 -30.70 5.45
CA GLY A 547 -0.55 -32.10 5.00
C GLY A 547 -1.84 -32.37 4.21
N GLN A 548 -2.87 -31.53 4.35
CA GLN A 548 -4.10 -31.62 3.54
C GLN A 548 -3.94 -30.93 2.18
N ALA A 549 -3.13 -29.88 2.12
CA ALA A 549 -2.98 -29.00 0.96
C ALA A 549 -1.76 -29.33 0.07
N LEU A 550 -1.13 -30.51 0.24
CA LEU A 550 0.08 -30.92 -0.48
C LEU A 550 -0.08 -30.92 -2.01
N ASP A 551 -1.26 -31.29 -2.50
CA ASP A 551 -1.56 -31.32 -3.94
C ASP A 551 -1.91 -29.95 -4.54
N GLU A 552 -2.27 -28.96 -3.70
CA GLU A 552 -2.70 -27.65 -4.16
C GLU A 552 -1.49 -26.89 -4.74
N ARG A 553 -1.69 -26.26 -5.90
CA ARG A 553 -0.61 -25.66 -6.69
C ARG A 553 -1.08 -24.46 -7.49
N PHE A 554 -0.16 -23.52 -7.69
CA PHE A 554 -0.35 -22.41 -8.59
C PHE A 554 -0.22 -22.86 -10.05
N ALA A 555 -1.15 -22.38 -10.87
CA ALA A 555 -1.02 -22.34 -12.31
C ALA A 555 -0.65 -20.92 -12.73
N GLU A 556 0.36 -20.79 -13.59
CA GLU A 556 0.63 -19.54 -14.29
C GLU A 556 -0.48 -19.29 -15.31
N LEU A 557 -0.99 -18.05 -15.33
CA LEU A 557 -2.00 -17.60 -16.30
C LEU A 557 -1.36 -16.75 -17.40
N ARG A 558 -0.34 -15.97 -17.04
CA ARG A 558 0.43 -15.09 -17.94
C ARG A 558 1.74 -14.68 -17.28
N THR A 559 2.83 -14.71 -18.03
CA THR A 559 4.04 -13.91 -17.75
C THR A 559 3.91 -12.55 -18.46
N ALA A 560 4.32 -11.47 -17.80
CA ALA A 560 4.35 -10.14 -18.39
C ALA A 560 5.42 -10.05 -19.49
N GLU A 561 5.13 -9.28 -20.54
CA GLU A 561 6.07 -9.05 -21.63
C GLU A 561 7.25 -8.16 -21.20
N TYR A 562 8.31 -8.15 -22.00
CA TYR A 562 9.40 -7.20 -21.87
C TYR A 562 8.88 -5.74 -21.82
N GLY A 563 9.18 -5.03 -20.73
CA GLY A 563 8.70 -3.68 -20.48
C GLY A 563 7.26 -3.57 -19.98
N GLN A 564 6.58 -4.67 -19.65
CA GLN A 564 5.29 -4.67 -18.93
C GLN A 564 5.48 -5.19 -17.50
N VAL A 565 4.71 -4.65 -16.56
CA VAL A 565 4.58 -5.14 -15.18
C VAL A 565 3.11 -5.22 -14.78
N LEU A 566 2.70 -6.31 -14.14
CA LEU A 566 1.36 -6.49 -13.57
C LEU A 566 1.39 -6.06 -12.09
N ARG A 567 0.33 -5.40 -11.60
CA ARG A 567 0.35 -4.73 -10.29
C ARG A 567 -0.80 -5.09 -9.36
N GLY A 568 -2.00 -5.24 -9.91
CA GLY A 568 -3.21 -5.52 -9.13
C GLY A 568 -4.18 -6.46 -9.83
N VAL A 569 -5.02 -7.13 -9.03
CA VAL A 569 -5.98 -8.14 -9.46
C VAL A 569 -7.28 -8.01 -8.68
N ALA A 570 -8.42 -8.09 -9.36
CA ALA A 570 -9.75 -8.07 -8.73
C ALA A 570 -10.74 -8.97 -9.46
N VAL A 571 -11.42 -9.87 -8.74
CA VAL A 571 -12.62 -10.54 -9.24
C VAL A 571 -13.80 -9.57 -9.10
N ALA A 572 -14.51 -9.32 -10.19
CA ALA A 572 -15.65 -8.41 -10.27
C ALA A 572 -16.72 -8.94 -11.23
N SER A 573 -17.98 -8.53 -11.03
CA SER A 573 -19.05 -8.71 -12.02
C SER A 573 -19.11 -7.48 -12.93
N LEU A 574 -18.77 -7.61 -14.21
CA LEU A 574 -18.96 -6.53 -15.19
C LEU A 574 -20.40 -6.55 -15.70
N ARG A 575 -21.13 -5.44 -15.59
CA ARG A 575 -22.52 -5.33 -16.08
C ARG A 575 -22.62 -4.77 -17.50
N ALA A 576 -21.57 -4.15 -18.01
CA ALA A 576 -21.56 -3.53 -19.34
C ALA A 576 -20.85 -4.36 -20.42
N GLU A 577 -21.56 -4.60 -21.52
CA GLU A 577 -20.97 -5.07 -22.78
C GLU A 577 -19.90 -4.10 -23.33
N LYS A 578 -20.00 -2.80 -23.01
CA LYS A 578 -19.06 -1.75 -23.47
C LYS A 578 -17.60 -1.97 -23.08
N TRP A 579 -17.32 -2.78 -22.05
CA TRP A 579 -15.94 -3.18 -21.72
C TRP A 579 -15.25 -3.95 -22.87
N ARG A 580 -16.02 -4.53 -23.80
CA ARG A 580 -15.52 -5.30 -24.96
C ARG A 580 -15.03 -4.43 -26.12
N GLY A 581 -14.60 -3.20 -25.83
CA GLY A 581 -14.18 -2.22 -26.83
C GLY A 581 -12.92 -2.64 -27.61
N HIS A 582 -13.07 -2.85 -28.92
CA HIS A 582 -11.99 -2.90 -29.91
C HIS A 582 -10.96 -4.04 -29.74
N LEU A 583 -11.43 -5.29 -29.72
CA LEU A 583 -10.82 -6.27 -30.62
C LEU A 583 -11.24 -5.88 -32.06
N GLY A 584 -10.29 -5.45 -32.89
CA GLY A 584 -10.60 -4.97 -34.24
C GLY A 584 -11.15 -6.05 -35.16
N GLU A 585 -12.07 -5.68 -36.06
CA GLU A 585 -12.71 -6.59 -37.03
C GLU A 585 -11.70 -7.11 -38.08
N GLY A 586 -10.94 -8.12 -37.68
CA GLY A 586 -9.77 -8.64 -38.38
C GLY A 586 -10.04 -9.69 -39.45
N ARG A 587 -10.99 -9.45 -40.35
CA ARG A 587 -11.34 -10.27 -41.53
C ARG A 587 -11.84 -11.70 -41.25
N ASP A 588 -13.17 -11.85 -41.25
CA ASP A 588 -13.82 -12.97 -41.92
C ASP A 588 -14.70 -12.41 -43.05
N ALA A 589 -14.04 -12.06 -44.17
CA ALA A 589 -14.75 -11.74 -45.40
C ALA A 589 -15.21 -13.04 -46.03
N GLY A 590 -16.49 -13.39 -45.84
CA GLY A 590 -17.06 -14.65 -46.32
C GLY A 590 -16.89 -14.84 -47.82
N GLU A 591 -16.31 -15.97 -48.22
CA GLU A 591 -16.30 -16.42 -49.62
C GLU A 591 -17.72 -16.86 -49.99
N ASP A 592 -18.53 -15.94 -50.52
CA ASP A 592 -19.90 -16.22 -50.93
C ASP A 592 -19.91 -17.22 -52.10
N ARG A 593 -20.70 -18.30 -51.95
CA ARG A 593 -20.80 -19.42 -52.89
C ARG A 593 -22.24 -19.63 -53.37
N SER A 594 -22.77 -18.62 -54.05
CA SER A 594 -23.84 -18.75 -55.05
C SER A 594 -23.24 -18.48 -56.43
N ARG A 595 -23.38 -19.36 -57.44
CA ARG A 595 -24.62 -19.58 -58.21
C ARG A 595 -25.19 -18.23 -58.71
N ASP A 596 -25.13 -17.89 -59.99
CA ASP A 596 -25.04 -18.73 -61.21
C ASP A 596 -23.83 -18.42 -62.12
#